data_AF-A0A8X7Q807-F1
#
_entry.id   AF-A0A8X7Q807-F1
#
_cell.length_a   1.000
_cell.length_b   1.000
_cell.length_c   1.000
_cell.angle_alpha   90.00
_cell.angle_beta   90.00
_cell.angle_gamma   90.00
#
_symmetry.space_group_name_H-M   'P 1'
#
loop_
_entity.id
_entity.type
_entity.pdbx_description
1 polymer ?
#
loop_
_entity_poly.entity_id
_entity_poly.type
_entity_poly.pdbx_seq_one_letter_code
_entity_poly.pdbx_strand_id
1 'polypeptide(L)' 'MSLESELSKKLEITENAKEENDEEEEGSKAETSTTNKKKNKNKSKKKPQQTDPPTIPIVKFFPSGDFPEGEIQQYKDE' A
#
# COMPACT_ATOMS: atom_id res chain seq x y z
N MET A 1 -31.88 -11.57 11.87
CA MET A 1 -32.10 -11.61 10.39
C MET A 1 -31.99 -10.25 9.71
N SER A 2 -32.36 -9.11 10.33
CA SER A 2 -32.29 -7.78 9.66
C SER A 2 -30.85 -7.27 9.38
N LEU A 3 -29.88 -7.57 10.25
CA LEU A 3 -28.50 -7.08 10.11
C LEU A 3 -27.73 -7.78 8.99
N GLU A 4 -28.06 -9.05 8.72
CA GLU A 4 -27.37 -9.88 7.74
C GLU A 4 -27.75 -9.48 6.30
N SER A 5 -28.99 -9.03 6.10
CA SER A 5 -29.43 -8.43 4.84
C SER A 5 -28.80 -7.06 4.57
N GLU A 6 -28.54 -6.28 5.60
CA GLU A 6 -27.86 -4.97 5.46
C GLU A 6 -26.38 -5.12 5.14
N LEU A 7 -25.72 -6.14 5.70
CA LEU A 7 -24.33 -6.48 5.37
C LEU A 7 -24.19 -7.02 3.94
N SER A 8 -25.11 -7.89 3.51
CA SER A 8 -25.10 -8.44 2.14
C SER A 8 -25.27 -7.35 1.08
N LYS A 9 -26.20 -6.40 1.30
CA LYS A 9 -26.38 -5.26 0.38
C LYS A 9 -25.17 -4.35 0.29
N LYS A 10 -24.38 -4.19 1.37
CA LYS A 10 -23.17 -3.36 1.36
C LYS A 10 -22.02 -4.03 0.61
N LEU A 11 -21.91 -5.36 0.71
CA LEU A 11 -20.89 -6.14 -0.02
C LEU A 11 -21.14 -6.14 -1.53
N GLU A 12 -22.39 -6.31 -1.98
CA GLU A 12 -22.75 -6.29 -3.41
C GLU A 12 -22.40 -4.97 -4.11
N ILE A 13 -22.37 -3.85 -3.38
CA ILE A 13 -22.05 -2.52 -3.95
C ILE A 13 -20.54 -2.35 -4.17
N THR A 14 -19.69 -3.03 -3.40
CA THR A 14 -18.23 -2.87 -3.46
C THR A 14 -17.54 -3.75 -4.50
N GLU A 15 -18.21 -4.79 -5.00
CA GLU A 15 -17.62 -5.76 -5.93
C GLU A 15 -17.61 -5.28 -7.39
N ASN A 16 -18.42 -4.26 -7.73
CA ASN A 16 -18.59 -3.80 -9.11
C ASN A 16 -17.68 -2.62 -9.52
N ALA A 17 -16.61 -2.35 -8.76
CA ALA A 17 -15.62 -1.30 -9.03
C ALA A 17 -14.20 -1.86 -9.19
N LYS A 18 -14.06 -2.98 -9.90
CA LYS A 18 -12.76 -3.54 -10.31
C LYS A 18 -12.66 -3.54 -11.84
N GLU A 19 -12.61 -2.34 -12.40
CA GLU A 19 -12.09 -2.12 -13.74
C GLU A 19 -10.62 -1.70 -13.64
N GLU A 20 -9.79 -2.50 -14.33
CA GLU A 20 -8.58 -2.10 -15.05
C GLU A 20 -7.48 -1.36 -14.26
N ASN A 21 -6.40 -2.08 -13.96
CA ASN A 21 -5.09 -1.44 -14.00
C ASN A 21 -4.12 -2.35 -14.75
N ASP A 22 -3.84 -1.87 -15.96
CA ASP A 22 -3.02 -2.37 -17.03
C ASP A 22 -1.55 -2.55 -16.63
N GLU A 23 -0.87 -3.36 -17.45
CA GLU A 23 0.54 -3.73 -17.37
C GLU A 23 1.51 -2.54 -17.53
N GLU A 24 2.81 -2.89 -17.47
CA GLU A 24 3.98 -2.11 -17.91
C GLU A 24 4.64 -1.19 -16.83
N GLU A 25 5.96 -1.12 -16.68
CA GLU A 25 7.06 -1.58 -17.52
C GLU A 25 8.34 -1.68 -16.69
N GLU A 26 9.10 -2.74 -16.97
CA GLU A 26 10.44 -3.02 -16.50
C GLU A 26 11.45 -2.22 -17.32
N GLY A 27 11.92 -1.06 -16.84
CA GLY A 27 12.81 -0.27 -17.70
C GLY A 27 13.71 0.75 -17.00
N SER A 28 14.95 0.35 -16.69
CA SER A 28 16.13 1.11 -17.12
C SER A 28 17.43 0.49 -16.62
N LYS A 29 17.96 -0.40 -17.47
CA LYS A 29 19.39 -0.67 -17.61
C LYS A 29 20.01 0.53 -18.33
N ALA A 30 20.95 1.23 -17.68
CA ALA A 30 21.80 2.20 -18.36
C ALA A 30 23.27 1.90 -18.03
N GLU A 31 24.01 1.73 -19.12
CA GLU A 31 25.40 1.30 -19.21
C GLU A 31 26.41 2.38 -18.73
N THR A 32 27.56 1.85 -18.30
CA THR A 32 28.94 2.37 -18.42
C THR A 32 29.19 3.90 -18.46
N SER A 33 29.89 4.40 -17.45
CA SER A 33 31.00 5.35 -17.67
C SER A 33 31.95 5.37 -16.47
N THR A 34 33.20 4.99 -16.74
CA THR A 34 34.35 5.08 -15.84
C THR A 34 34.80 6.53 -15.73
N THR A 35 34.80 7.13 -14.53
CA THR A 35 35.85 8.02 -13.98
C THR A 35 35.41 8.61 -12.63
N ASN A 36 36.35 8.67 -11.68
CA ASN A 36 36.25 9.27 -10.33
C ASN A 36 35.34 8.52 -9.34
N LYS A 37 35.92 7.56 -8.60
CA LYS A 37 35.27 6.89 -7.47
C LYS A 37 35.19 7.83 -6.24
N LYS A 38 34.36 8.87 -6.35
CA LYS A 38 33.75 9.50 -5.19
C LYS A 38 32.99 8.39 -4.47
N LYS A 39 33.33 8.13 -3.20
CA LYS A 39 32.66 7.11 -2.39
C LYS A 39 31.20 7.52 -2.26
N ASN A 40 30.35 7.02 -3.16
CA ASN A 40 28.92 7.26 -3.12
C ASN A 40 28.43 6.70 -1.80
N LYS A 41 28.06 7.60 -0.89
CA LYS A 41 27.40 7.25 0.36
C LYS A 41 26.08 6.60 -0.08
N ASN A 42 25.96 5.29 0.08
CA ASN A 42 24.71 4.59 -0.22
C ASN A 42 23.60 5.28 0.57
N LYS A 43 22.75 6.04 -0.12
CA LYS A 43 21.54 6.60 0.48
C LYS A 43 20.70 5.38 0.81
N SER A 44 20.44 5.16 2.10
CA SER A 44 19.43 4.19 2.51
C SER A 44 18.15 4.49 1.73
N LYS A 45 17.55 3.46 1.15
CA LYS A 45 16.26 3.59 0.47
C LYS A 45 15.28 4.14 1.50
N LYS A 46 14.80 5.36 1.27
CA LYS A 46 13.79 5.97 2.13
C LYS A 46 12.52 5.13 2.01
N LYS A 47 11.87 4.87 3.14
CA LYS A 47 10.54 4.26 3.12
C LYS A 47 9.59 5.20 2.37
N PRO A 48 8.61 4.67 1.61
CA PRO A 48 7.59 5.52 1.00
C PRO A 48 6.90 6.32 2.10
N GLN A 49 6.66 7.60 1.84
CA GLN A 49 5.93 8.53 2.72
C GLN A 49 4.70 9.04 1.98
N GLN A 50 3.64 9.33 2.71
CA GLN A 50 2.45 9.93 2.14
C GLN A 50 2.76 11.37 1.67
N THR A 51 2.08 11.80 0.60
CA THR A 51 2.16 13.16 0.05
C THR A 51 1.27 14.15 0.82
N ASP A 52 1.44 15.44 0.55
CA ASP A 52 0.54 16.51 1.02
C ASP A 52 -0.09 17.21 -0.20
N PRO A 53 -1.39 17.02 -0.50
CA PRO A 53 -2.38 16.23 0.24
C PRO A 53 -2.18 14.70 0.08
N PRO A 54 -2.73 13.88 0.99
CA PRO A 54 -2.56 12.43 0.97
C PRO A 54 -3.26 11.80 -0.24
N THR A 55 -2.46 11.32 -1.21
CA THR A 55 -2.98 10.81 -2.49
C THR A 55 -2.55 9.36 -2.77
N ILE A 56 -1.52 8.86 -2.07
CA ILE A 56 -0.99 7.51 -2.31
C ILE A 56 -1.88 6.46 -1.59
N PRO A 57 -2.31 5.38 -2.28
CA PRO A 57 -3.06 4.28 -1.67
C PRO A 57 -2.28 3.54 -0.57
N ILE A 58 -2.99 3.12 0.49
CA ILE A 58 -2.41 2.44 1.66
C ILE A 58 -1.77 1.09 1.28
N VAL A 59 -2.34 0.35 0.33
CA VAL A 59 -1.82 -0.95 -0.15
C VAL A 59 -0.38 -0.87 -0.68
N LYS A 60 0.05 0.30 -1.18
CA LYS A 60 1.42 0.51 -1.66
C LYS A 60 2.44 0.64 -0.52
N PHE A 61 1.99 0.96 0.70
CA PHE A 61 2.84 1.06 1.89
C PHE A 61 3.01 -0.28 2.61
N PHE A 62 2.00 -1.17 2.52
CA PHE A 62 1.96 -2.45 3.22
C PHE A 62 1.83 -3.61 2.22
N PRO A 63 2.88 -3.92 1.43
CA PRO A 63 2.83 -5.00 0.44
C PRO A 63 2.70 -6.40 1.08
N SER A 64 3.01 -6.56 2.37
CA SER A 64 2.76 -7.82 3.09
C SER A 64 1.28 -8.03 3.41
N GLY A 65 0.45 -6.98 3.34
CA GLY A 65 -0.95 -7.01 3.78
C GLY A 65 -1.12 -6.90 5.30
N ASP A 66 -0.04 -6.79 6.06
CA ASP A 66 -0.10 -6.57 7.51
C ASP A 66 -0.33 -5.06 7.78
N PHE A 67 -1.57 -4.71 8.05
CA PHE A 67 -1.96 -3.34 8.40
C PHE A 67 -1.78 -3.11 9.90
N PRO A 68 -1.46 -1.87 10.33
CA PRO A 68 -1.36 -1.55 11.75
C PRO A 68 -2.72 -1.78 12.43
N GLU A 69 -2.70 -2.55 13.51
CA GLU A 69 -3.88 -2.74 14.36
C GLU A 69 -4.21 -1.46 15.14
N GLY A 70 -5.49 -1.29 15.45
CA GLY A 70 -5.96 -0.21 16.32
C GLY A 70 -5.64 -0.46 17.79
N GLU A 71 -6.28 0.30 18.67
CA GLU A 71 -6.21 0.04 20.11
C GLU A 71 -7.04 -1.20 20.48
N ILE A 72 -6.42 -2.17 21.15
CA ILE A 72 -7.08 -3.37 21.65
C ILE A 72 -7.48 -3.15 23.11
N GLN A 73 -8.75 -3.33 23.43
CA GLN A 73 -9.27 -3.22 24.80
C GLN A 73 -9.70 -4.58 25.32
N GLN A 74 -9.38 -4.86 26.59
CA GLN A 74 -9.81 -6.07 27.27
C GLN A 74 -11.32 -6.05 27.50
N TYR A 75 -11.98 -7.19 27.31
CA TYR A 75 -13.38 -7.34 27.69
C TYR A 75 -13.55 -7.30 29.21
N LYS A 76 -14.77 -7.04 29.68
CA LYS A 76 -15.12 -7.20 31.08
C LYS A 76 -15.42 -8.67 31.34
N ASP A 77 -14.75 -9.24 32.34
CA ASP A 77 -15.08 -10.55 32.86
C ASP A 77 -16.11 -10.34 33.99
N GLU A 78 -17.41 -10.51 33.69
CA GLU A 78 -18.49 -10.52 34.70
C GLU A 78 -18.63 -11.90 35.38
#